data_AF-A0A431HZT0-F1
#
_entry.id   AF-A0A431HZT0-F1
#
_cell.length_a   1.000
_cell.length_b   1.000
_cell.length_c   1.000
_cell.angle_alpha   90.00
_cell.angle_beta   90.00
_cell.angle_gamma   90.00
#
_symmetry.space_group_name_H-M   'P 1'
#
loop_
_entity.id
_entity.type
_entity.pdbx_description
1 polymer ?
#
loop_
_entity_poly.entity_id
_entity_poly.type
_entity_poly.pdbx_seq_one_letter_code
_entity_poly.pdbx_strand_id
1 'polypeptide(L)'
;MKYLLMVVMIMVASCTQSDQSKIDLVKNGILNNYKSISVGQAFDQWQMCNHKSSNWTLVKTSNGADVVEFTCNVKDVSKIVEVLKNNINQRHEAQIVSLDDDIAKWEERAQNADSEYMKSFFEKELIERKNRYAADLRENDEQTQQLLLAASIDKIIYTFQWLLNKDDTFELSYKGIEYFWQNGTHAELKLGNEVINDVYQDKNPFLDVANSNYGVLLVNMLNNIYKNAK
;
A
#
# COMPACT_ATOMS: atom_id res chain seq x y z
N MET A 1 22.80 -19.16 -19.53
CA MET A 1 21.37 -18.93 -19.78
C MET A 1 21.23 -17.53 -20.34
N LYS A 2 20.64 -17.42 -21.54
CA LYS A 2 20.49 -16.17 -22.28
C LYS A 2 19.29 -15.41 -21.70
N TYR A 3 19.52 -14.29 -21.03
CA TYR A 3 18.42 -13.38 -20.69
C TYR A 3 18.13 -12.52 -21.92
N LEU A 4 16.99 -12.81 -22.54
CA LEU A 4 16.39 -12.02 -23.61
C LEU A 4 15.87 -10.73 -22.99
N LEU A 5 16.66 -9.66 -23.09
CA LEU A 5 16.25 -8.28 -22.81
C LEU A 5 15.10 -7.93 -23.77
N MET A 6 13.87 -8.02 -23.29
CA MET A 6 12.70 -7.50 -24.02
C MET A 6 12.70 -5.98 -23.85
N VAL A 7 13.42 -5.31 -24.75
CA VAL A 7 13.35 -3.86 -24.92
C VAL A 7 11.95 -3.53 -25.42
N VAL A 8 11.09 -3.06 -24.53
CA VAL A 8 9.82 -2.42 -24.89
C VAL A 8 10.18 -1.11 -25.57
N MET A 9 10.15 -1.12 -26.89
CA MET A 9 10.37 0.04 -27.73
C MET A 9 9.14 0.94 -27.60
N ILE A 10 9.23 1.94 -26.73
CA ILE A 10 8.21 2.99 -26.58
C ILE A 10 8.24 3.83 -27.86
N MET A 11 7.40 3.47 -28.83
CA MET A 11 7.13 4.33 -29.97
C MET A 11 6.35 5.54 -29.47
N VAL A 12 6.96 6.72 -29.59
CA VAL A 12 6.33 8.00 -29.31
C VAL A 12 5.26 8.24 -30.39
N ALA A 13 4.07 7.67 -30.20
CA ALA A 13 2.94 7.89 -31.07
C ALA A 13 2.45 9.33 -30.86
N SER A 14 2.56 10.15 -31.90
CA SER A 14 1.81 11.39 -31.99
C SER A 14 0.33 11.01 -31.88
N CYS A 15 -0.37 11.48 -30.85
CA CYS A 15 -1.81 11.23 -30.67
C CYS A 15 -2.53 11.69 -31.93
N THR A 16 -3.11 10.76 -32.69
CA THR A 16 -3.92 11.13 -33.85
C THR A 16 -5.27 11.66 -33.36
N GLN A 17 -5.95 12.49 -34.16
CA GLN A 17 -7.28 12.97 -33.82
C GLN A 17 -8.28 11.82 -33.58
N SER A 18 -8.05 10.65 -34.19
CA SER A 18 -8.82 9.42 -33.97
C SER A 18 -8.53 8.75 -32.62
N ASP A 19 -7.34 8.94 -32.04
CA ASP A 19 -7.00 8.37 -30.75
C ASP A 19 -7.62 9.22 -29.63
N GLN A 20 -7.58 10.55 -29.80
CA GLN A 20 -8.19 11.47 -28.84
C GLN A 20 -9.71 11.26 -28.75
N SER A 21 -10.41 11.03 -29.86
CA SER A 21 -11.86 10.78 -29.83
C SER A 21 -12.24 9.53 -29.03
N LYS A 22 -11.37 8.50 -29.02
CA LYS A 22 -11.57 7.28 -28.25
C LYS A 22 -11.34 7.49 -26.75
N ILE A 23 -10.33 8.28 -26.40
CA ILE A 23 -10.11 8.71 -25.01
C ILE A 23 -11.30 9.54 -24.54
N ASP A 24 -11.76 10.49 -25.35
CA ASP A 24 -12.89 11.36 -25.04
C ASP A 24 -14.20 10.58 -24.86
N LEU A 25 -14.41 9.50 -25.61
CA LEU A 25 -15.54 8.58 -25.44
C LEU A 25 -15.61 8.05 -23.99
N VAL A 26 -14.48 7.60 -23.45
CA VAL A 26 -14.41 7.10 -22.07
C VAL A 26 -14.54 8.25 -21.08
N LYS A 27 -13.78 9.33 -21.25
CA LYS A 27 -13.80 10.47 -20.32
C LYS A 27 -15.17 11.13 -20.20
N ASN A 28 -15.93 11.21 -21.29
CA ASN A 28 -17.27 11.79 -21.28
C ASN A 28 -18.37 10.78 -20.92
N GLY A 29 -18.03 9.49 -20.87
CA GLY A 29 -18.95 8.42 -20.54
C GLY A 29 -19.40 8.43 -19.08
N ILE A 30 -20.53 7.77 -18.82
CA ILE A 30 -21.15 7.66 -17.50
C ILE A 30 -21.21 6.18 -17.11
N LEU A 31 -20.69 5.83 -15.94
CA LEU A 31 -20.87 4.49 -15.39
C LEU A 31 -22.27 4.34 -14.79
N ASN A 32 -22.93 3.21 -15.05
CA ASN A 32 -24.33 2.97 -14.66
C ASN A 32 -24.63 3.24 -13.17
N ASN A 33 -23.68 2.94 -12.28
CA ASN A 33 -23.82 3.13 -10.83
C ASN A 33 -23.47 4.55 -10.35
N TYR A 34 -22.93 5.41 -11.22
CA TYR A 34 -22.44 6.75 -10.89
C TYR A 34 -22.93 7.76 -11.93
N LYS A 35 -24.23 8.03 -11.94
CA LYS A 35 -24.88 8.83 -12.99
C LYS A 35 -24.71 10.35 -12.86
N SER A 36 -24.09 10.81 -11.76
CA SER A 36 -23.98 12.23 -11.43
C SER A 36 -22.78 12.94 -12.06
N ILE A 37 -21.71 12.22 -12.38
CA ILE A 37 -20.47 12.76 -12.98
C ILE A 37 -19.92 11.78 -14.02
N SER A 38 -19.17 12.28 -15.00
CA SER A 38 -18.52 11.44 -15.99
C SER A 38 -17.30 10.71 -15.40
N VAL A 39 -16.82 9.68 -16.11
CA VAL A 39 -15.57 8.99 -15.77
C VAL A 39 -14.42 10.00 -15.70
N GLY A 40 -14.26 10.84 -16.71
CA GLY A 40 -13.19 11.84 -16.75
C GLY A 40 -13.28 12.81 -15.57
N GLN A 41 -14.48 13.28 -15.20
CA GLN A 41 -14.66 14.15 -14.04
C GLN A 41 -14.23 13.47 -12.74
N ALA A 42 -14.63 12.21 -12.51
CA ALA A 42 -14.24 11.48 -11.30
C ALA A 42 -12.72 11.26 -11.22
N PHE A 43 -12.11 10.76 -12.30
CA PHE A 43 -10.70 10.37 -12.31
C PHE A 43 -9.75 11.58 -12.38
N ASP A 44 -10.08 12.61 -13.18
CA ASP A 44 -9.23 13.80 -13.28
C ASP A 44 -9.27 14.66 -12.00
N GLN A 45 -10.32 14.55 -11.19
CA GLN A 45 -10.47 15.31 -9.94
C GLN A 45 -10.12 14.52 -8.68
N TRP A 46 -9.84 13.22 -8.79
CA TRP A 46 -9.56 12.36 -7.65
C TRP A 46 -8.34 12.87 -6.86
N GLN A 47 -8.56 13.34 -5.64
CA GLN A 47 -7.56 14.03 -4.81
C GLN A 47 -6.40 13.14 -4.40
N MET A 48 -6.59 11.83 -4.49
CA MET A 48 -5.52 10.86 -4.26
C MET A 48 -4.44 10.92 -5.33
N CYS A 49 -4.78 11.34 -6.56
CA CYS A 49 -3.85 11.43 -7.66
C CYS A 49 -3.02 12.72 -7.60
N ASN A 50 -1.74 12.60 -7.92
CA ASN A 50 -0.97 13.75 -8.38
C ASN A 50 -1.37 14.06 -9.83
N HIS A 51 -2.21 15.07 -10.02
CA HIS A 51 -2.74 15.45 -11.34
C HIS A 51 -1.65 15.76 -12.38
N LYS A 52 -0.45 16.20 -11.97
CA LYS A 52 0.68 16.42 -12.90
C LYS A 52 1.23 15.12 -13.51
N SER A 53 0.95 13.99 -12.87
CA SER A 53 1.36 12.65 -13.31
C SER A 53 0.22 11.85 -13.90
N SER A 54 -1.01 12.38 -13.84
CA SER A 54 -2.19 11.69 -14.35
C SER A 54 -2.18 11.73 -15.87
N ASN A 55 -2.45 10.60 -16.50
CA ASN A 55 -2.36 10.47 -17.94
C ASN A 55 -3.44 9.52 -18.49
N TRP A 56 -3.99 9.90 -19.64
CA TRP A 56 -4.91 9.08 -20.42
C TRP A 56 -4.23 8.69 -21.72
N THR A 57 -4.19 7.40 -22.03
CA THR A 57 -3.56 6.89 -23.25
C THR A 57 -4.48 5.92 -23.95
N LEU A 58 -4.32 5.81 -25.28
CA LEU A 58 -4.92 4.73 -26.05
C LEU A 58 -3.85 3.66 -26.27
N VAL A 59 -4.14 2.45 -25.82
CA VAL A 59 -3.30 1.27 -25.98
C VAL A 59 -4.02 0.30 -26.89
N LYS A 60 -3.30 -0.19 -27.91
CA LYS A 60 -3.81 -1.25 -28.78
C LYS A 60 -3.29 -2.60 -28.30
N THR A 61 -4.18 -3.53 -28.00
CA THR A 61 -3.82 -4.88 -27.58
C THR A 61 -3.26 -5.69 -28.76
N SER A 62 -2.62 -6.82 -28.46
CA SER A 62 -2.06 -7.72 -29.47
C SER A 62 -3.11 -8.30 -30.43
N ASN A 63 -4.36 -8.44 -30.00
CA ASN A 63 -5.48 -8.86 -30.83
C ASN A 63 -6.21 -7.68 -31.54
N GLY A 64 -5.66 -6.47 -31.45
CA GLY A 64 -6.15 -5.30 -32.17
C GLY A 64 -7.33 -4.57 -31.52
N ALA A 65 -7.71 -4.94 -30.29
CA ALA A 65 -8.68 -4.20 -29.50
C ALA A 65 -8.09 -2.88 -28.99
N ASP A 66 -8.93 -1.87 -28.92
CA ASP A 66 -8.57 -0.56 -28.38
C ASP A 66 -8.91 -0.51 -26.89
N VAL A 67 -7.94 -0.08 -26.09
CA VAL A 67 -8.06 0.06 -24.65
C VAL A 67 -7.67 1.48 -24.27
N VAL A 68 -8.55 2.19 -23.58
CA VAL A 68 -8.19 3.46 -22.95
C VAL A 68 -7.63 3.17 -21.57
N GLU A 69 -6.45 3.67 -21.27
CA GLU A 69 -5.80 3.50 -19.99
C GLU A 69 -5.68 4.86 -19.28
N PHE A 70 -6.06 4.89 -18.01
CA PHE A 70 -5.75 5.97 -17.08
C PHE A 70 -4.70 5.50 -16.09
N THR A 71 -3.66 6.30 -15.92
CA THR A 71 -2.66 6.10 -14.86
C THR A 71 -2.55 7.36 -14.01
N CYS A 72 -2.34 7.20 -12.71
CA CYS A 72 -1.95 8.31 -11.86
C CYS A 72 -1.00 7.86 -10.74
N ASN A 73 0.01 8.68 -10.45
CA ASN A 73 0.78 8.47 -9.23
C ASN A 73 -0.02 8.99 -8.04
N VAL A 74 0.03 8.26 -6.94
CA VAL A 74 -0.50 8.73 -5.66
C VAL A 74 0.25 9.99 -5.23
N LYS A 75 -0.50 10.99 -4.78
CA LYS A 75 0.02 12.23 -4.21
C LYS A 75 0.55 11.99 -2.79
N ASP A 76 1.57 12.74 -2.41
CA ASP A 76 2.09 12.79 -1.04
C ASP A 76 2.48 11.40 -0.45
N VAL A 77 3.00 10.49 -1.28
CA VAL A 77 3.52 9.17 -0.83
C VAL A 77 4.49 9.32 0.34
N SER A 78 5.32 10.37 0.34
CA SER A 78 6.23 10.66 1.46
C SER A 78 5.52 10.86 2.80
N LYS A 79 4.36 11.53 2.82
CA LYS A 79 3.56 11.70 4.04
C LYS A 79 2.96 10.39 4.52
N ILE A 80 2.51 9.55 3.59
CA ILE A 80 2.01 8.20 3.91
C ILE A 80 3.14 7.38 4.55
N VAL A 81 4.34 7.38 3.95
CA VAL A 81 5.52 6.70 4.47
C VAL A 81 5.91 7.22 5.86
N GLU A 82 5.87 8.53 6.08
CA GLU A 82 6.16 9.15 7.37
C GLU A 82 5.19 8.65 8.46
N VAL A 83 3.88 8.68 8.19
CA VAL A 83 2.86 8.18 9.12
C VAL A 83 3.06 6.70 9.43
N LEU A 84 3.33 5.87 8.41
CA LEU A 84 3.58 4.44 8.59
C LEU A 84 4.82 4.19 9.46
N LYS A 85 5.92 4.91 9.21
CA LYS A 85 7.16 4.80 10.02
C LYS A 85 6.93 5.24 11.47
N ASN A 86 6.19 6.32 11.69
CA ASN A 86 5.84 6.77 13.03
C ASN A 86 5.01 5.71 13.77
N ASN A 87 4.00 5.12 13.13
CA ASN A 87 3.20 4.04 13.72
C ASN A 87 4.05 2.80 14.05
N ILE A 88 5.01 2.44 13.19
CA ILE A 88 5.94 1.33 13.43
C ILE A 88 6.82 1.62 14.66
N ASN A 89 7.42 2.81 14.73
CA ASN A 89 8.30 3.18 15.84
C ASN A 89 7.54 3.29 17.16
N GLN A 90 6.34 3.86 17.16
CA GLN A 90 5.49 3.92 18.37
C GLN A 90 5.14 2.52 18.90
N ARG A 91 4.85 1.57 18.00
CA ARG A 91 4.60 0.18 18.39
C ARG A 91 5.85 -0.48 18.97
N HIS A 92 7.00 -0.25 18.33
CA HIS A 92 8.28 -0.77 18.79
C HIS A 92 8.58 -0.28 20.22
N GLU A 93 8.44 1.01 20.48
CA GLU A 93 8.61 1.62 21.81
C GLU A 93 7.60 1.06 22.82
N ALA A 94 6.33 0.90 22.45
CA ALA A 94 5.31 0.33 23.32
C ALA A 94 5.62 -1.13 23.72
N GLN A 95 6.21 -1.91 22.81
CA GLN A 95 6.64 -3.28 23.11
C GLN A 95 7.82 -3.28 24.09
N ILE A 96 8.80 -2.38 23.95
CA ILE A 96 9.90 -2.23 24.91
C ILE A 96 9.36 -1.87 26.29
N VAL A 97 8.49 -0.87 26.38
CA VAL A 97 7.86 -0.45 27.65
C VAL A 97 7.08 -1.61 28.28
N SER A 98 6.38 -2.42 27.49
CA SER A 98 5.67 -3.60 27.99
C SER A 98 6.62 -4.68 28.54
N LEU A 99 7.80 -4.86 27.94
CA LEU A 99 8.81 -5.80 28.44
C LEU A 99 9.43 -5.29 29.74
N ASP A 100 9.73 -3.99 29.82
CA ASP A 100 10.26 -3.36 31.03
C ASP A 100 9.26 -3.47 32.20
N ASP A 101 7.97 -3.23 31.93
CA ASP A 101 6.90 -3.34 32.91
C ASP A 101 6.70 -4.78 33.43
N ASP A 102 6.84 -5.81 32.56
CA ASP A 102 6.82 -7.20 33.02
C ASP A 102 7.98 -7.46 34.00
N ILE A 103 9.21 -7.07 33.64
CA ILE A 103 10.37 -7.25 34.53
C ILE A 103 10.16 -6.54 35.88
N ALA A 104 9.72 -5.28 35.86
CA ALA A 104 9.48 -4.51 37.09
C ALA A 104 8.41 -5.15 37.98
N LYS A 105 7.31 -5.65 37.40
CA LYS A 105 6.25 -6.35 38.13
C LYS A 105 6.74 -7.64 38.78
N TRP A 106 7.63 -8.39 38.12
CA TRP A 106 8.21 -9.60 38.71
C TRP A 106 9.24 -9.29 39.79
N GLU A 107 9.99 -8.20 39.66
CA GLU A 107 10.87 -7.70 40.73
C GLU A 107 10.07 -7.33 41.98
N GLU A 108 8.96 -6.59 41.83
CA GLU A 108 8.09 -6.23 42.94
C GLU A 108 7.50 -7.46 43.63
N ARG A 109 7.03 -8.46 42.86
CA ARG A 109 6.51 -9.72 43.41
C ARG A 109 7.55 -10.49 44.21
N ALA A 110 8.79 -10.55 43.72
CA ALA A 110 9.88 -11.20 44.43
C ALA A 110 10.22 -10.47 45.74
N GLN A 111 10.20 -9.14 45.75
CA GLN A 111 10.47 -8.32 46.95
C GLN A 111 9.37 -8.43 48.00
N ASN A 112 8.10 -8.47 47.57
CA ASN A 112 6.92 -8.45 48.45
C ASN A 112 6.38 -9.86 48.77
N ALA A 113 7.16 -10.92 48.51
CA ALA A 113 6.73 -12.28 48.77
C ALA A 113 6.48 -12.53 50.27
N ASP A 114 5.36 -13.16 50.60
CA ASP A 114 4.91 -13.43 51.97
C ASP A 114 5.62 -14.62 52.65
N SER A 115 6.40 -15.38 51.88
CA SER A 115 7.10 -16.57 52.33
C SER A 115 8.38 -16.78 51.51
N GLU A 116 9.35 -17.44 52.13
CA GLU A 116 10.63 -17.80 51.47
C GLU A 116 10.42 -18.70 50.25
N TYR A 117 9.43 -19.60 50.32
CA TYR A 117 9.03 -20.43 49.19
C TYR A 117 8.57 -19.57 47.99
N MET A 118 7.64 -18.64 48.22
CA MET A 118 7.13 -17.75 47.16
C MET A 118 8.22 -16.83 46.62
N LYS A 119 9.10 -16.33 47.50
CA LYS A 119 10.26 -15.53 47.10
C LYS A 119 11.15 -16.30 46.13
N SER A 120 11.53 -17.52 46.49
CA SER A 120 12.36 -18.38 45.64
C SER A 120 11.70 -18.68 44.29
N PHE A 121 10.38 -18.92 44.28
CA PHE A 121 9.61 -19.08 43.06
C PHE A 121 9.68 -17.84 42.16
N PHE A 122 9.38 -16.65 42.69
CA PHE A 122 9.40 -15.41 41.91
C PHE A 122 10.81 -15.04 41.43
N GLU A 123 11.85 -15.23 42.24
CA GLU A 123 13.23 -14.98 41.84
C GLU A 123 13.66 -15.89 40.68
N LYS A 124 13.25 -17.17 40.69
CA LYS A 124 13.51 -18.09 39.58
C LYS A 124 12.82 -17.62 38.30
N GLU A 125 11.53 -17.28 38.38
CA GLU A 125 10.76 -16.78 37.23
C GLU A 125 11.31 -15.45 36.67
N LEU A 126 11.79 -14.57 37.55
CA LEU A 126 12.44 -13.32 37.17
C LEU A 126 13.74 -13.56 36.41
N ILE A 127 14.58 -14.51 36.86
CA ILE A 127 15.80 -14.89 36.15
C ILE A 127 15.47 -15.40 34.75
N GLU A 128 14.47 -16.28 34.62
CA GLU A 128 14.05 -16.78 33.31
C GLU A 128 13.55 -15.67 32.37
N ARG A 129 12.81 -14.70 32.91
CA ARG A 129 12.35 -13.53 32.13
C ARG A 129 13.48 -12.60 31.72
N LYS A 130 14.40 -12.27 32.63
CA LYS A 130 15.60 -11.48 32.32
C LYS A 130 16.45 -12.14 31.25
N ASN A 131 16.55 -13.47 31.27
CA ASN A 131 17.26 -14.23 30.24
C ASN A 131 16.56 -14.15 28.87
N ARG A 132 15.23 -14.12 28.83
CA ARG A 132 14.46 -13.97 27.57
C ARG A 132 14.38 -12.53 27.07
N TYR A 133 14.40 -11.54 27.97
CA TYR A 133 14.27 -10.13 27.62
C TYR A 133 15.20 -9.69 26.48
N ALA A 134 16.47 -10.11 26.52
CA ALA A 134 17.43 -9.76 25.46
C ALA A 134 17.12 -10.44 24.09
N ALA A 135 16.48 -11.60 24.10
CA ALA A 135 16.00 -12.27 22.90
C ALA A 135 14.73 -11.60 22.36
N ASP A 136 13.78 -11.29 23.24
CA ASP A 136 12.52 -10.63 22.90
C ASP A 136 12.76 -9.21 22.33
N LEU A 137 13.71 -8.46 22.92
CA LEU A 137 14.13 -7.15 22.42
C LEU A 137 14.72 -7.25 21.00
N ARG A 138 15.59 -8.24 20.77
CA ARG A 138 16.19 -8.48 19.46
C ARG A 138 15.14 -8.87 18.42
N GLU A 139 14.20 -9.73 18.78
CA GLU A 139 13.10 -10.09 17.89
C GLU A 139 12.25 -8.86 17.54
N ASN A 140 11.94 -8.01 18.52
CA ASN A 140 11.24 -6.76 18.30
C ASN A 140 12.01 -5.81 17.36
N ASP A 141 13.33 -5.67 17.55
CA ASP A 141 14.21 -4.90 16.66
C ASP A 141 14.16 -5.44 15.23
N GLU A 142 14.34 -6.75 15.06
CA GLU A 142 14.36 -7.41 13.75
C GLU A 142 13.01 -7.26 13.02
N GLN A 143 11.90 -7.47 13.73
CA GLN A 143 10.55 -7.25 13.19
C GLN A 143 10.36 -5.80 12.77
N THR A 144 10.79 -4.85 13.60
CA THR A 144 10.69 -3.41 13.33
C THR A 144 11.48 -3.03 12.07
N GLN A 145 12.71 -3.51 11.92
CA GLN A 145 13.51 -3.26 10.72
C GLN A 145 12.86 -3.84 9.46
N GLN A 146 12.27 -5.03 9.52
CA GLN A 146 11.52 -5.59 8.38
C GLN A 146 10.33 -4.71 7.98
N LEU A 147 9.56 -4.22 8.96
CA LEU A 147 8.42 -3.34 8.70
C LEU A 147 8.87 -1.98 8.13
N LEU A 148 9.98 -1.41 8.62
CA LEU A 148 10.52 -0.15 8.10
C LEU A 148 10.98 -0.26 6.64
N LEU A 149 11.53 -1.41 6.23
CA LEU A 149 11.85 -1.69 4.83
C LEU A 149 10.58 -1.76 3.98
N ALA A 150 9.56 -2.48 4.44
CA ALA A 150 8.27 -2.57 3.75
C ALA A 150 7.52 -1.25 3.66
N ALA A 151 7.68 -0.35 4.64
CA ALA A 151 7.11 0.98 4.62
C ALA A 151 7.89 1.98 3.75
N SER A 152 9.11 1.65 3.31
CA SER A 152 9.96 2.55 2.51
C SER A 152 9.59 2.52 1.02
N ILE A 153 8.35 2.90 0.74
CA ILE A 153 7.78 3.02 -0.59
C ILE A 153 8.24 4.34 -1.21
N ASP A 154 8.67 4.28 -2.47
CA ASP A 154 9.06 5.45 -3.26
C ASP A 154 7.86 6.02 -4.04
N LYS A 155 7.09 5.13 -4.68
CA LYS A 155 6.00 5.51 -5.57
C LYS A 155 4.88 4.49 -5.53
N ILE A 156 3.65 4.97 -5.65
CA ILE A 156 2.44 4.16 -5.80
C ILE A 156 1.73 4.66 -7.06
N ILE A 157 1.31 3.75 -7.94
CA ILE A 157 0.60 4.08 -9.19
C ILE A 157 -0.72 3.33 -9.21
N TYR A 158 -1.79 4.03 -9.55
CA TYR A 158 -3.05 3.40 -9.92
C TYR A 158 -3.17 3.32 -11.44
N THR A 159 -3.68 2.19 -11.93
CA THR A 159 -3.92 1.93 -13.36
C THR A 159 -5.34 1.43 -13.55
N PHE A 160 -6.06 2.04 -14.49
CA PHE A 160 -7.43 1.66 -14.86
C PHE A 160 -7.51 1.54 -16.37
N GLN A 161 -8.13 0.48 -16.86
CA GLN A 161 -8.29 0.27 -18.29
C GLN A 161 -9.74 0.05 -18.66
N TRP A 162 -10.17 0.68 -19.75
CA TRP A 162 -11.48 0.51 -20.36
C TRP A 162 -11.32 -0.10 -21.74
N LEU A 163 -11.93 -1.25 -21.94
CA LEU A 163 -12.02 -1.88 -23.26
C LEU A 163 -13.10 -1.16 -24.08
N LEU A 164 -12.75 -0.76 -25.31
CA LEU A 164 -13.71 -0.18 -26.24
C LEU A 164 -14.39 -1.27 -27.08
N ASN A 165 -15.71 -1.24 -27.09
CA ASN A 165 -16.53 -2.14 -27.89
C ASN A 165 -16.74 -1.56 -29.29
N LYS A 166 -17.20 -2.42 -30.22
CA LYS A 166 -17.44 -2.02 -31.62
C LYS A 166 -18.65 -1.10 -31.81
N ASP A 167 -19.51 -1.00 -30.80
CA ASP A 167 -20.74 -0.19 -30.78
C ASP A 167 -20.56 1.15 -30.06
N ASP A 168 -19.31 1.61 -29.92
CA ASP A 168 -18.92 2.82 -29.20
C ASP A 168 -19.34 2.82 -27.72
N THR A 169 -19.57 1.64 -27.14
CA THR A 169 -19.64 1.46 -25.68
C THR A 169 -18.28 1.08 -25.12
N PHE A 170 -18.14 1.14 -23.80
CA PHE A 170 -16.91 0.72 -23.12
C PHE A 170 -17.20 0.01 -21.81
N GLU A 171 -16.27 -0.83 -21.38
CA GLU A 171 -16.34 -1.53 -20.11
C GLU A 171 -15.01 -1.43 -19.37
N LEU A 172 -15.07 -1.27 -18.05
CA LEU A 172 -13.87 -1.28 -17.20
C LEU A 172 -13.32 -2.72 -17.15
N SER A 173 -12.19 -2.94 -17.79
CA SER A 173 -11.57 -4.26 -17.96
C SER A 173 -10.46 -4.53 -16.95
N TYR A 174 -9.78 -3.50 -16.47
CA TYR A 174 -8.68 -3.63 -15.51
C TYR A 174 -8.67 -2.54 -14.44
N LYS A 175 -8.23 -2.92 -13.24
CA LYS A 175 -7.91 -2.03 -12.12
C LYS A 175 -6.70 -2.61 -11.42
N GLY A 176 -5.64 -1.81 -11.31
CA GLY A 176 -4.39 -2.22 -10.70
C GLY A 176 -3.85 -1.14 -9.79
N ILE A 177 -3.04 -1.59 -8.84
CA ILE A 177 -2.14 -0.73 -8.08
C ILE A 177 -0.74 -1.30 -8.12
N GLU A 178 0.23 -0.43 -8.34
CA GLU A 178 1.64 -0.77 -8.36
C GLU A 178 2.35 -0.05 -7.23
N TYR A 179 3.23 -0.78 -6.55
CA TYR A 179 4.09 -0.26 -5.50
C TYR A 179 5.54 -0.38 -5.95
N PHE A 180 6.29 0.70 -5.78
CA PHE A 180 7.72 0.77 -6.05
C PHE A 180 8.42 1.14 -4.75
N TRP A 181 9.33 0.29 -4.28
CA TRP A 181 10.11 0.54 -3.08
C TRP A 181 11.44 1.21 -3.40
N GLN A 182 12.00 1.92 -2.43
CA GLN A 182 13.27 2.66 -2.57
C GLN A 182 14.46 1.76 -2.94
N ASN A 183 14.40 0.47 -2.61
CA ASN A 183 15.41 -0.53 -2.96
C ASN A 183 15.24 -1.12 -4.37
N GLY A 184 14.27 -0.63 -5.16
CA GLY A 184 13.97 -1.12 -6.51
C GLY A 184 13.01 -2.32 -6.56
N THR A 185 12.55 -2.86 -5.43
CA THR A 185 11.48 -3.88 -5.42
C THR A 185 10.20 -3.29 -6.01
N HIS A 186 9.43 -4.09 -6.75
CA HIS A 186 8.18 -3.72 -7.40
C HIS A 186 7.13 -4.80 -7.24
N ALA A 187 5.88 -4.40 -7.02
CA ALA A 187 4.76 -5.30 -6.94
C ALA A 187 3.54 -4.67 -7.62
N GLU A 188 2.77 -5.50 -8.33
CA GLU A 188 1.49 -5.12 -8.92
C GLU A 188 0.37 -5.98 -8.29
N LEU A 189 -0.72 -5.33 -7.91
CA LEU A 189 -1.91 -6.00 -7.39
C LEU A 189 -3.14 -5.62 -8.22
N LYS A 190 -3.95 -6.62 -8.53
CA LYS A 190 -5.28 -6.42 -9.10
C LYS A 190 -6.25 -5.98 -8.01
N LEU A 191 -7.03 -4.95 -8.30
CA LEU A 191 -8.01 -4.40 -7.38
C LEU A 191 -9.43 -4.92 -7.68
N GLY A 192 -10.24 -5.02 -6.63
CA GLY A 192 -11.67 -5.30 -6.75
C GLY A 192 -12.45 -4.07 -7.22
N ASN A 193 -13.79 -4.18 -7.22
CA ASN A 193 -14.66 -3.10 -7.71
C ASN A 193 -14.81 -1.94 -6.72
N GLU A 194 -14.46 -2.15 -5.46
CA GLU A 194 -14.52 -1.17 -4.38
C GLU A 194 -13.71 0.10 -4.67
N VAL A 195 -12.56 -0.01 -5.35
CA VAL A 195 -11.73 1.16 -5.68
C VAL A 195 -12.47 2.17 -6.57
N ILE A 196 -13.42 1.73 -7.40
CA ILE A 196 -14.21 2.65 -8.23
C ILE A 196 -15.08 3.53 -7.35
N ASN A 197 -15.62 2.98 -6.26
CA ASN A 197 -16.35 3.80 -5.31
C ASN A 197 -15.44 4.84 -4.65
N ASP A 198 -14.18 4.50 -4.37
CA ASP A 198 -13.21 5.44 -3.81
C ASP A 198 -12.91 6.59 -4.78
N VAL A 199 -12.76 6.31 -6.09
CA VAL A 199 -12.59 7.36 -7.10
C VAL A 199 -13.81 8.27 -7.18
N TYR A 200 -15.01 7.71 -7.32
CA TYR A 200 -16.23 8.50 -7.50
C TYR A 200 -16.71 9.23 -6.25
N GLN A 201 -16.29 8.78 -5.06
CA GLN A 201 -16.55 9.48 -3.79
C GLN A 201 -15.35 10.31 -3.34
N ASP A 202 -14.32 10.46 -4.18
CA ASP A 202 -13.12 11.24 -3.90
C ASP A 202 -12.43 10.88 -2.57
N LYS A 203 -12.34 9.58 -2.28
CA LYS A 203 -11.72 9.06 -1.04
C LYS A 203 -10.22 8.96 -1.15
N ASN A 204 -9.54 9.07 0.00
CA ASN A 204 -8.10 8.83 0.14
C ASN A 204 -7.87 7.64 1.10
N PRO A 205 -8.09 6.40 0.66
CA PRO A 205 -8.10 5.24 1.55
C PRO A 205 -6.73 5.01 2.23
N PHE A 206 -5.61 5.36 1.59
CA PHE A 206 -4.30 5.17 2.20
C PHE A 206 -4.05 6.12 3.37
N LEU A 207 -4.30 7.41 3.19
CA LEU A 207 -4.07 8.37 4.25
C LEU A 207 -5.09 8.20 5.39
N ASP A 208 -6.33 7.88 5.05
CA ASP A 208 -7.39 7.62 6.03
C ASP A 208 -7.07 6.38 6.87
N VAL A 209 -6.65 5.28 6.24
CA VAL A 209 -6.27 4.04 6.96
C VAL A 209 -4.99 4.25 7.75
N ALA A 210 -3.97 4.89 7.18
CA ALA A 210 -2.69 5.13 7.87
C ALA A 210 -2.85 5.97 9.15
N ASN A 211 -3.77 6.94 9.15
CA ASN A 211 -4.07 7.78 10.31
C ASN A 211 -5.08 7.15 11.29
N SER A 212 -5.65 6.00 10.96
CA SER A 212 -6.62 5.31 11.81
C SER A 212 -5.96 4.25 12.69
N ASN A 213 -6.74 3.68 13.61
CA ASN A 213 -6.34 2.49 14.39
C ASN A 213 -6.01 1.26 13.51
N TYR A 214 -6.34 1.31 12.21
CA TYR A 214 -6.03 0.27 11.24
C TYR A 214 -4.68 0.47 10.53
N GLY A 215 -3.91 1.51 10.87
CA GLY A 215 -2.58 1.75 10.28
C GLY A 215 -1.64 0.54 10.42
N VAL A 216 -1.76 -0.22 11.51
CA VAL A 216 -1.02 -1.47 11.72
C VAL A 216 -1.37 -2.56 10.70
N LEU A 217 -2.66 -2.68 10.32
CA LEU A 217 -3.07 -3.63 9.29
C LEU A 217 -2.49 -3.26 7.93
N LEU A 218 -2.45 -1.97 7.61
CA LEU A 218 -1.84 -1.46 6.38
C LEU A 218 -0.34 -1.79 6.32
N VAL A 219 0.40 -1.55 7.41
CA VAL A 219 1.82 -1.92 7.51
C VAL A 219 2.03 -3.43 7.28
N ASN A 220 1.21 -4.28 7.92
CA ASN A 220 1.32 -5.73 7.76
C ASN A 220 0.98 -6.19 6.33
N MET A 221 -0.05 -5.59 5.72
CA MET A 221 -0.41 -5.83 4.33
C MET A 221 0.75 -5.48 3.40
N LEU A 222 1.34 -4.29 3.56
CA LEU A 222 2.50 -3.84 2.77
C LEU A 222 3.71 -4.74 2.97
N ASN A 223 3.97 -5.22 4.19
CA ASN A 223 5.03 -6.18 4.47
C ASN A 223 4.84 -7.51 3.72
N ASN A 224 3.61 -8.02 3.68
CA ASN A 224 3.29 -9.24 2.94
C ASN A 224 3.48 -9.04 1.43
N ILE A 225 3.03 -7.91 0.89
CA ILE A 225 3.22 -7.57 -0.53
C ILE A 225 4.71 -7.47 -0.85
N TYR A 226 5.47 -6.75 -0.02
CA TYR A 226 6.92 -6.56 -0.19
C TYR A 226 7.69 -7.89 -0.13
N LYS A 227 7.35 -8.78 0.80
CA LYS A 227 7.97 -10.11 0.93
C LYS A 227 7.68 -10.99 -0.29
N ASN A 228 6.48 -10.92 -0.86
CA ASN A 228 6.12 -11.70 -2.04
C ASN A 228 6.77 -11.17 -3.34
N ALA A 229 7.24 -9.92 -3.32
CA ALA A 229 7.86 -9.26 -4.47
C ALA A 229 9.40 -9.40 -4.50
N LYS A 230 10.01 -9.96 -3.45
CA LYS A 230 11.44 -10.30 -3.39
C LYS A 230 11.70 -11.70 -3.90
#